data_AF-A0A4Y2U4R5-F1
#
_entry.id   AF-A0A4Y2U4R5-F1
#
_cell.length_a   1.000
_cell.length_b   1.000
_cell.length_c   1.000
_cell.angle_alpha   90.00
_cell.angle_beta   90.00
_cell.angle_gamma   90.00
#
_symmetry.space_group_name_H-M   'P 1'
#
loop_
_entity.id
_entity.type
_entity.pdbx_description
1 polymer ?
#
loop_
_entity_poly.entity_id
_entity_poly.type
_entity_poly.pdbx_seq_one_letter_code
_entity_poly.pdbx_strand_id
1 'polypeptide(L)'
;MELILNRPLQWLVCQLHANELPLRHLFAHVDRTTNGPRSLTGRIRKSLVGCLKLPVVSSTPIENTLCEVTNKKDLSTDQLYLMEIYEVINC
;
A
#
# COMPACT_ATOMS: atom_id res chain seq x y z
N MET A 1 20.91 12.44 -20.54
CA MET A 1 21.24 11.24 -19.75
C MET A 1 22.49 10.54 -20.30
N GLU A 2 22.56 10.20 -21.60
CA GLU A 2 23.79 9.68 -22.25
C GLU A 2 24.99 10.63 -22.15
N LEU A 3 24.79 11.93 -22.39
CA LEU A 3 25.82 12.97 -22.23
C LEU A 3 26.40 13.06 -20.81
N ILE A 4 25.60 12.74 -19.78
CA ILE A 4 26.01 12.78 -18.38
C ILE A 4 26.74 11.48 -18.00
N LEU A 5 26.30 10.35 -18.55
CA LEU A 5 26.84 9.03 -18.27
C LEU A 5 28.06 8.67 -19.16
N ASN A 6 28.31 9.45 -20.21
CA ASN A 6 29.35 9.24 -21.24
C ASN A 6 29.38 7.79 -21.79
N ARG A 7 28.22 7.13 -21.83
CA ARG A 7 28.04 5.75 -22.31
C ARG A 7 26.66 5.62 -22.97
N PRO A 8 26.50 4.71 -23.95
CA PRO A 8 25.20 4.48 -24.58
C PRO A 8 24.19 3.99 -23.54
N LEU A 9 23.00 4.58 -23.49
CA LEU A 9 21.92 4.14 -22.59
C LEU A 9 21.52 2.71 -22.85
N GLN A 10 21.68 2.24 -24.09
CA GLN A 10 21.40 0.88 -24.48
C GLN A 10 22.13 -0.15 -23.60
N TRP A 11 23.36 0.13 -23.17
CA TRP A 11 24.09 -0.76 -22.26
C TRP A 11 23.43 -0.85 -20.88
N LEU A 12 22.97 0.28 -20.34
CA LEU A 12 22.25 0.30 -19.06
C LEU A 12 20.94 -0.48 -19.16
N VAL A 13 20.18 -0.26 -20.22
CA VAL A 13 18.90 -0.95 -20.47
C VAL A 13 19.12 -2.46 -20.65
N CYS A 14 20.14 -2.86 -21.41
CA CYS A 14 20.49 -4.27 -21.59
C CYS A 14 20.87 -4.93 -20.26
N GLN A 15 21.63 -4.26 -19.40
CA GLN A 15 22.00 -4.78 -18.08
C GLN A 15 20.81 -4.85 -17.12
N LEU A 16 19.87 -3.90 -17.21
CA LEU A 16 18.62 -3.96 -16.44
C LEU A 16 17.78 -5.17 -16.86
N HIS A 17 17.59 -5.39 -18.16
CA HIS A 17 16.85 -6.55 -18.67
C HIS A 17 17.55 -7.89 -18.36
N ALA A 18 18.89 -7.92 -18.36
CA ALA A 18 19.65 -9.11 -17.99
C ALA A 18 19.43 -9.52 -16.51
N ASN A 19 19.23 -8.54 -15.62
CA ASN A 19 18.92 -8.78 -14.22
C ASN A 19 17.43 -9.04 -13.97
N GLU A 20 16.55 -8.48 -14.79
CA GLU A 20 15.10 -8.61 -14.63
C GLU A 20 14.63 -10.07 -14.68
N LEU A 21 15.07 -10.83 -15.68
CA LEU A 21 14.61 -12.21 -15.88
C LEU A 21 14.95 -13.16 -14.70
N PRO A 22 16.20 -13.23 -14.20
CA PRO A 22 16.53 -14.04 -13.02
C PRO A 22 15.88 -13.52 -11.74
N LEU A 23 15.75 -12.20 -11.57
CA LEU A 23 15.06 -11.63 -10.40
C LEU A 23 13.56 -11.97 -10.41
N ARG A 24 12.91 -11.90 -11.56
CA ARG A 24 11.50 -12.27 -11.71
C ARG A 24 11.26 -13.73 -11.39
N HIS A 25 12.17 -14.62 -11.79
CA HIS A 25 12.10 -16.03 -11.41
C HIS A 25 12.36 -16.24 -9.91
N LEU A 26 13.30 -15.50 -9.32
CA LEU A 26 13.57 -15.53 -7.88
C LEU A 26 12.35 -15.07 -7.08
N PHE A 27 11.73 -13.94 -7.45
CA PHE A 27 10.52 -13.45 -6.80
C PHE A 27 9.35 -14.41 -6.98
N ALA A 28 9.14 -14.99 -8.17
CA ALA A 28 8.11 -16.02 -8.34
C ALA A 28 8.32 -17.26 -7.44
N HIS A 29 9.58 -17.60 -7.13
CA HIS A 29 9.92 -18.69 -6.22
C HIS A 29 9.77 -18.32 -4.73
N VAL A 30 10.16 -17.09 -4.36
CA VAL A 30 10.10 -16.58 -2.99
C VAL A 30 8.67 -16.18 -2.60
N ASP A 31 7.94 -15.55 -3.51
CA ASP A 31 6.56 -15.06 -3.35
C ASP A 31 5.50 -16.12 -3.68
N ARG A 32 5.92 -17.37 -3.91
CA ARG A 32 5.04 -18.54 -4.10
C ARG A 32 3.78 -18.39 -3.26
N THR A 33 2.59 -18.64 -3.84
CA THR A 33 1.26 -18.34 -3.27
C THR A 33 1.31 -18.06 -1.77
N THR A 34 1.48 -16.78 -1.42
CA THR A 34 1.43 -16.36 -0.02
C THR A 34 0.00 -16.59 0.44
N ASN A 35 -0.30 -17.81 0.89
CA ASN A 35 -1.35 -18.03 1.85
C ASN A 35 -0.86 -17.23 3.06
N GLY A 36 -1.28 -15.96 3.15
CA GLY A 36 -0.89 -15.04 4.23
C GLY A 36 -0.92 -15.79 5.55
N PRO A 37 -0.01 -15.48 6.50
CA PRO A 37 0.38 -16.37 7.58
C PRO A 37 -0.79 -17.18 8.13
N ARG A 38 -0.83 -18.47 7.77
CA ARG A 38 -1.95 -19.39 8.09
C ARG A 38 -2.25 -19.43 9.58
N SER A 39 -1.27 -19.06 10.40
CA SER A 39 -1.51 -18.57 11.75
C SER A 39 -0.69 -17.30 11.99
N LEU A 40 -1.38 -16.21 12.30
CA LEU A 40 -0.75 -14.97 12.76
C LEU A 40 -0.28 -15.17 14.22
N THR A 41 0.75 -15.96 14.52
CA THR A 41 1.15 -16.32 15.91
C THR A 41 2.13 -15.34 16.58
N GLY A 42 2.42 -14.22 15.91
CA GLY A 42 3.36 -13.20 16.37
C GLY A 42 2.91 -12.48 17.64
N ARG A 43 3.88 -11.84 18.32
CA ARG A 43 3.68 -11.05 19.54
C ARG A 43 2.56 -10.01 19.40
N ILE A 44 2.40 -9.43 18.21
CA ILE A 44 1.32 -8.48 17.87
C ILE A 44 -0.08 -9.10 18.06
N ARG A 45 -0.33 -10.32 17.55
CA ARG A 45 -1.65 -10.97 17.74
C ARG A 45 -1.91 -11.28 19.20
N LYS A 46 -0.89 -11.72 19.95
CA LYS A 46 -1.02 -11.99 21.41
C LYS A 46 -1.47 -10.73 22.15
N SER A 47 -0.91 -9.57 21.81
CA SER A 47 -1.35 -8.28 22.36
C SER A 47 -2.76 -7.88 21.91
N LEU A 48 -3.21 -8.30 20.73
CA LEU A 48 -4.54 -8.01 20.21
C LEU A 48 -5.67 -8.86 20.84
N VAL A 49 -5.37 -9.98 21.51
CA VAL A 49 -6.40 -10.87 22.12
C VAL A 49 -7.31 -10.15 23.11
N GLY A 50 -6.82 -9.07 23.74
CA GLY A 50 -7.59 -8.23 24.66
C GLY A 50 -8.17 -6.95 24.05
N CYS A 51 -7.84 -6.62 22.80
CA CYS A 51 -8.12 -5.29 22.22
C CYS A 51 -9.62 -4.95 22.20
N LEU A 52 -10.48 -5.92 21.90
CA LEU A 52 -11.93 -5.74 21.87
C LEU A 52 -12.54 -5.35 23.24
N LYS A 53 -11.82 -5.59 24.33
CA LYS A 53 -12.26 -5.25 25.70
C LYS A 53 -11.63 -3.96 26.22
N LEU A 54 -10.69 -3.37 25.49
CA LEU A 54 -10.06 -2.13 25.90
C LEU A 54 -11.04 -0.97 25.70
N PRO A 55 -11.10 -0.02 26.65
CA PRO A 55 -11.90 1.18 26.47
C PRO A 55 -11.36 1.99 25.29
N VAL A 56 -12.27 2.63 24.56
CA VAL A 56 -11.90 3.59 23.52
C VAL A 56 -11.20 4.77 24.20
N VAL A 57 -9.96 5.03 23.79
CA VAL A 57 -9.20 6.19 24.24
C VAL A 57 -9.60 7.38 23.39
N SER A 58 -9.87 8.52 24.02
CA SER A 58 -10.12 9.77 23.31
C SER A 58 -8.86 10.20 22.57
N SER A 59 -8.95 10.39 21.27
CA SER A 59 -7.90 11.02 20.45
C SER A 59 -8.33 12.42 20.02
N THR A 60 -7.34 13.28 19.79
CA THR A 60 -7.59 14.57 19.15
C THR A 60 -7.89 14.34 17.67
N PRO A 61 -9.00 14.88 17.12
CA PRO A 61 -9.25 14.82 15.69
C PRO A 61 -8.11 15.46 14.91
N ILE A 62 -7.72 14.85 13.80
CA ILE A 62 -6.80 15.48 12.86
C ILE A 62 -7.64 16.45 12.02
N GLU A 63 -7.27 17.73 12.02
CA GLU A 63 -7.90 18.71 11.13
C GLU A 63 -7.71 18.27 9.68
N ASN A 64 -8.82 18.00 9.00
CA ASN A 64 -8.82 17.60 7.61
C ASN A 64 -9.68 18.57 6.80
N THR A 65 -9.14 19.07 5.69
CA THR A 65 -9.90 19.85 4.72
C THR A 65 -10.24 18.93 3.56
N LEU A 66 -11.49 18.47 3.48
CA LEU A 66 -11.93 17.68 2.35
C LEU A 66 -11.93 18.58 1.10
N CYS A 67 -11.27 18.14 0.03
CA CYS A 67 -11.39 18.82 -1.25
C CYS A 67 -12.81 18.61 -1.78
N GLU A 68 -13.52 19.66 -2.15
CA GLU A 68 -14.86 19.54 -2.73
C GLU A 68 -14.79 18.72 -4.02
N VAL A 69 -15.33 17.51 -3.98
CA VAL A 69 -15.48 16.68 -5.17
C VAL A 69 -16.79 17.07 -5.85
N THR A 70 -16.67 17.79 -6.96
CA THR A 70 -17.80 18.28 -7.76
C THR A 70 -18.61 17.17 -8.41
N ASN A 71 -18.02 16.00 -8.67
CA ASN A 71 -18.70 14.88 -9.30
C ASN A 71 -18.22 13.52 -8.76
N LYS A 72 -19.06 12.87 -7.95
CA LYS A 72 -18.77 11.54 -7.37
C LYS A 72 -18.56 10.44 -8.43
N LYS A 73 -18.97 10.66 -9.69
CA LYS A 73 -18.79 9.69 -10.79
C LYS A 73 -17.35 9.62 -11.30
N ASP A 74 -16.54 10.63 -11.00
CA ASP A 74 -15.14 10.68 -11.43
C ASP A 74 -14.21 9.98 -10.42
N LEU A 75 -14.76 9.48 -9.31
CA LEU A 75 -14.04 8.76 -8.27
C LEU A 75 -13.92 7.27 -8.60
N SER A 76 -12.79 6.69 -8.22
CA SER A 76 -12.68 5.24 -8.13
C SER A 76 -13.58 4.70 -7.00
N THR A 77 -13.85 3.40 -7.04
CA THR A 77 -14.62 2.72 -5.99
C THR A 77 -14.04 2.95 -4.60
N ASP A 78 -12.71 2.91 -4.45
CA ASP A 78 -12.04 3.10 -3.17
C ASP A 78 -12.15 4.55 -2.68
N GLN A 79 -12.06 5.52 -3.60
CA GLN A 79 -12.22 6.93 -3.27
C GLN A 79 -13.65 7.26 -2.86
N LEU A 80 -14.64 6.66 -3.53
CA LEU A 80 -16.04 6.81 -3.18
C LEU A 80 -16.31 6.23 -1.78
N TYR A 81 -15.81 5.02 -1.51
CA TYR A 81 -15.96 4.37 -0.20
C TYR A 81 -15.32 5.18 0.94
N LEU A 82 -14.13 5.75 0.70
CA LEU A 82 -13.49 6.65 1.66
C LEU A 82 -14.32 7.92 1.91
N MET A 83 -14.94 8.47 0.87
CA MET A 83 -15.80 9.64 1.01
C MET A 83 -17.06 9.35 1.82
N GLU A 84 -17.71 8.20 1.58
CA GLU A 84 -18.88 7.76 2.35
C GLU A 84 -18.54 7.62 3.84
N ILE A 85 -17.38 7.04 4.16
CA ILE A 85 -16.89 6.94 5.54
C ILE A 85 -16.69 8.34 6.14
N TYR A 86 -16.09 9.26 5.40
CA TYR A 86 -15.86 10.63 5.86
C TYR A 86 -17.17 11.39 6.10
N GLU A 87 -18.16 11.25 5.21
CA GLU A 87 -19.49 11.85 5.37
C GLU A 87 -20.19 11.33 6.64
N VAL A 88 -20.09 10.03 6.94
CA VAL A 88 -20.68 9.43 8.15
C VAL A 88 -19.99 9.87 9.43
N ILE A 89 -18.66 10.04 9.42
CA ILE A 89 -17.88 10.41 10.60
C ILE A 89 -18.04 11.90 10.96
N ASN A 90 -18.25 12.78 9.98
CA ASN A 90 -18.37 14.23 10.20
C ASN A 90 -19.83 14.74 10.27
N CYS A 91 -20.82 13.87 10.15
CA CYS A 91 -22.23 14.17 10.48
C CYS A 91 -22.46 14.17 11.99
#